data_AF-A0A9X2YQJ8-F1
#
_entry.id   AF-A0A9X2YQJ8-F1
#
_cell.length_a   1.000
_cell.length_b   1.000
_cell.length_c   1.000
_cell.angle_alpha   90.00
_cell.angle_beta   90.00
_cell.angle_gamma   90.00
#
_symmetry.space_group_name_H-M   'P 1'
#
loop_
_entity.id
_entity.type
_entity.pdbx_description
1 polymer ?
#
loop_
_entity_poly.entity_id
_entity_poly.type
_entity_poly.pdbx_seq_one_letter_code
_entity_poly.pdbx_strand_id
1 'polypeptide(L)'
;MTDDEIPKKNDDAGDPAPGPPAHLAGLSGMDLVRRTLEEARGAARSQGKDVGRGRTSPTRRSPVTGRRRSWSGPGPDSRDPQTLGAATSDLARSRGWSGRVAEGSVLGRWTTVVGEQIAEHAVPTGLRDGVLTVSAESTAWATQLRMVQSQLLAKIAAAVGDGVVTSLKIVGPVAPSWRKGRYHISGRGPRDTYG
;
A
#
# COMPACT_ATOMS: atom_id res chain seq x y z
N MET A 1 1.18 -39.79 -46.59
CA MET A 1 1.88 -40.65 -45.63
C MET A 1 2.47 -39.71 -44.58
N THR A 2 1.59 -39.03 -43.84
CA THR A 2 1.07 -39.34 -42.49
C THR A 2 1.75 -38.37 -41.54
N ASP A 3 1.19 -37.17 -41.45
CA ASP A 3 1.47 -36.23 -40.36
C ASP A 3 0.57 -36.68 -39.20
N ASP A 4 1.20 -37.13 -38.12
CA ASP A 4 0.55 -37.66 -36.92
C ASP A 4 0.46 -36.56 -35.85
N GLU A 5 -0.77 -36.38 -35.40
CA GLU A 5 -1.30 -35.43 -34.43
C GLU A 5 -0.90 -35.83 -32.99
N ILE A 6 -0.49 -34.87 -32.13
CA ILE A 6 -0.94 -34.84 -30.71
C ILE A 6 -1.16 -33.38 -30.23
N PRO A 7 -2.28 -33.09 -29.51
CA PRO A 7 -2.77 -31.73 -29.22
C PRO A 7 -2.68 -31.31 -27.74
N LYS A 8 -2.73 -29.99 -27.47
CA LYS A 8 -3.14 -29.32 -26.21
C LYS A 8 -3.39 -27.83 -26.53
N LYS A 9 -4.28 -27.04 -25.94
CA LYS A 9 -5.46 -27.18 -25.09
C LYS A 9 -5.97 -25.73 -24.91
N ASN A 10 -7.18 -25.46 -25.38
CA ASN A 10 -8.09 -24.33 -25.11
C ASN A 10 -7.58 -23.16 -24.26
N ASP A 11 -7.44 -21.99 -24.90
CA ASP A 11 -7.43 -20.68 -24.26
C ASP A 11 -8.83 -20.04 -24.34
N ASP A 12 -9.19 -19.45 -23.20
CA ASP A 12 -10.18 -18.41 -22.94
C ASP A 12 -11.62 -18.58 -23.46
N ALA A 13 -12.47 -18.98 -22.52
CA ALA A 13 -13.85 -18.51 -22.46
C ALA A 13 -13.86 -16.98 -22.26
N GLY A 14 -13.80 -16.24 -23.36
CA GLY A 14 -14.16 -14.81 -23.37
C GLY A 14 -15.68 -14.67 -23.26
N ASP A 15 -16.12 -13.96 -22.22
CA ASP A 15 -17.50 -13.50 -22.04
C ASP A 15 -18.12 -13.01 -23.37
N PRO A 16 -19.36 -13.40 -23.72
CA PRO A 16 -20.01 -12.85 -24.90
C PRO A 16 -20.26 -11.36 -24.67
N ALA A 17 -19.48 -10.52 -25.36
CA ALA A 17 -19.75 -9.09 -25.44
C ALA A 17 -21.23 -8.89 -25.81
N PRO A 18 -21.98 -8.02 -25.10
CA PRO A 18 -23.39 -7.83 -25.38
C PRO A 18 -23.53 -7.39 -26.84
N GLY A 19 -24.24 -8.20 -27.62
CA GLY A 19 -24.58 -7.87 -29.00
C GLY A 19 -25.28 -6.51 -29.06
N PRO A 20 -25.17 -5.78 -30.18
CA PRO A 20 -25.78 -4.47 -30.32
C PRO A 20 -27.29 -4.56 -30.04
N PRO A 21 -27.88 -3.55 -29.38
CA PRO A 21 -29.29 -3.57 -28.99
C PRO A 21 -30.21 -3.76 -30.20
N ALA A 22 -31.39 -4.37 -29.98
CA ALA A 22 -32.26 -4.89 -31.04
C ALA A 22 -32.65 -3.87 -32.13
N HIS A 23 -32.69 -2.56 -31.81
CA HIS A 23 -32.97 -1.49 -32.78
C HIS A 23 -31.80 -1.16 -33.72
N LEU A 24 -30.61 -1.72 -33.47
CA LEU A 24 -29.40 -1.52 -34.26
C LEU A 24 -29.05 -2.74 -35.14
N ALA A 25 -29.63 -3.91 -34.87
CA ALA A 25 -29.27 -5.18 -35.53
C ALA A 25 -29.52 -5.24 -37.05
N GLY A 26 -30.36 -4.36 -37.61
CA GLY A 26 -30.69 -4.32 -39.05
C GLY A 26 -29.85 -3.35 -39.89
N LEU A 27 -28.82 -2.72 -39.31
CA LEU A 27 -28.03 -1.66 -39.97
C LEU A 27 -26.73 -2.22 -40.53
N SER A 28 -26.35 -1.77 -41.74
CA SER A 28 -25.04 -2.06 -42.34
C SER A 28 -23.90 -1.55 -41.46
N GLY A 29 -22.77 -2.27 -41.43
CA GLY A 29 -21.71 -2.12 -40.42
C GLY A 29 -21.23 -0.68 -40.16
N MET A 30 -21.12 0.16 -41.20
CA MET A 30 -20.74 1.57 -41.00
C MET A 30 -21.85 2.43 -40.37
N ASP A 31 -23.11 2.16 -40.71
CA ASP A 31 -24.26 2.86 -40.13
C ASP A 31 -24.55 2.39 -38.70
N LEU A 32 -24.29 1.11 -38.42
CA LEU A 32 -24.28 0.55 -37.06
C LEU A 32 -23.26 1.28 -36.18
N VAL A 33 -22.01 1.40 -36.66
CA VAL A 33 -20.93 2.09 -35.92
C VAL A 33 -21.25 3.56 -35.71
N ARG A 34 -21.80 4.24 -36.71
CA ARG A 34 -22.18 5.64 -36.59
C ARG A 34 -23.31 5.85 -35.58
N ARG A 35 -24.33 4.99 -35.59
CA ARG A 35 -25.49 5.10 -34.71
C ARG A 35 -25.19 4.70 -33.27
N THR A 36 -24.40 3.64 -33.06
CA THR A 36 -23.90 3.25 -31.73
C THR A 36 -23.03 4.35 -31.10
N LEU A 37 -22.17 5.00 -31.89
CA LEU A 37 -21.33 6.10 -31.42
C LEU A 37 -22.15 7.35 -31.05
N GLU A 38 -23.20 7.66 -31.81
CA GLU A 38 -24.12 8.76 -31.49
C GLU A 38 -24.93 8.47 -30.22
N GLU A 39 -25.42 7.25 -30.03
CA GLU A 39 -26.16 6.83 -28.84
C GLU A 39 -25.27 6.87 -27.58
N ALA A 40 -24.03 6.38 -27.68
CA ALA A 40 -23.04 6.45 -26.61
C ALA A 40 -22.67 7.90 -26.24
N ARG A 41 -22.51 8.79 -27.23
CA ARG A 41 -22.26 10.22 -26.99
C ARG A 41 -23.46 10.92 -26.38
N GLY A 42 -24.68 10.54 -26.74
CA GLY A 42 -25.92 11.05 -26.14
C GLY A 42 -26.02 10.69 -24.66
N ALA A 43 -25.78 9.42 -24.32
CA ALA A 43 -25.79 8.91 -22.95
C ALA A 43 -24.70 9.55 -22.06
N ALA A 44 -23.52 9.84 -22.62
CA ALA A 44 -22.45 10.51 -21.87
C ALA A 44 -22.79 11.97 -21.53
N ARG A 45 -23.50 12.69 -22.40
CA ARG A 45 -23.94 14.08 -22.16
C ARG A 45 -25.04 14.17 -21.11
N SER A 46 -26.00 13.25 -21.09
CA SER A 46 -27.06 13.22 -20.07
C SER A 46 -26.53 12.86 -18.68
N GLN A 47 -25.38 12.17 -18.59
CA GLN A 47 -24.67 11.91 -17.33
C GLN A 47 -23.76 13.06 -16.86
N GLY A 48 -23.77 14.23 -17.51
CA GLY A 48 -22.99 15.40 -17.10
C GLY A 48 -21.47 15.26 -17.24
N LYS A 49 -21.00 14.25 -17.99
CA LYS A 49 -19.59 14.06 -18.33
C LYS A 49 -19.29 14.77 -19.64
N ASP A 50 -18.72 15.97 -19.53
CA ASP A 50 -18.14 16.75 -20.63
C ASP A 50 -16.96 15.98 -21.27
N VAL A 51 -17.26 15.08 -22.20
CA VAL A 51 -16.24 14.27 -22.94
C VAL A 51 -15.65 15.03 -24.14
N GLY A 52 -15.58 16.37 -24.04
CA GLY A 52 -15.19 17.27 -25.13
C GLY A 52 -13.86 18.01 -24.94
N ARG A 53 -13.12 17.83 -23.84
CA ARG A 53 -11.76 18.36 -23.70
C ARG A 53 -10.83 17.30 -23.12
N GLY A 54 -9.83 16.90 -23.90
CA GLY A 54 -8.75 16.03 -23.45
C GLY A 54 -8.17 16.53 -22.13
N ARG A 55 -8.35 15.74 -21.07
CA ARG A 55 -7.62 15.90 -19.83
C ARG A 55 -6.24 15.28 -20.01
N THR A 56 -5.25 16.13 -20.24
CA THR A 56 -4.08 16.03 -19.36
C THR A 56 -4.39 17.00 -18.24
N SER A 57 -4.72 16.50 -17.04
CA SER A 57 -4.77 17.36 -15.86
C SER A 57 -3.42 18.09 -15.81
N PRO A 58 -3.36 19.43 -15.81
CA PRO A 58 -2.08 20.09 -15.64
C PRO A 58 -1.66 19.80 -14.21
N THR A 59 -0.71 18.88 -14.04
CA THR A 59 0.12 18.88 -12.86
C THR A 59 0.76 20.26 -12.87
N ARG A 60 0.36 21.14 -11.95
CA ARG A 60 0.97 22.46 -11.83
C ARG A 60 2.42 22.22 -11.42
N ARG A 61 3.31 22.15 -12.41
CA ARG A 61 4.75 22.26 -12.18
C ARG A 61 4.98 23.70 -11.74
N SER A 62 5.16 23.90 -10.44
CA SER A 62 5.65 25.17 -9.92
C SER A 62 6.95 25.52 -10.63
N PRO A 63 7.05 26.68 -11.29
CA PRO A 63 8.33 27.11 -11.84
C PRO A 63 9.24 27.40 -10.65
N VAL A 64 10.38 26.71 -10.59
CA VAL A 64 11.50 27.05 -9.71
C VAL A 64 12.08 28.36 -10.23
N THR A 65 11.40 29.47 -9.94
CA THR A 65 11.95 30.80 -10.13
C THR A 65 12.77 31.11 -8.89
N GLY A 66 14.07 31.29 -9.09
CA GLY A 66 15.01 31.53 -8.02
C GLY A 66 14.55 32.68 -7.13
N ARG A 67 14.40 32.38 -5.84
CA ARG A 67 14.62 33.21 -4.64
C ARG A 67 14.60 34.73 -4.82
N ARG A 68 13.60 35.27 -5.51
CA ARG A 68 13.27 36.70 -5.53
C ARG A 68 12.13 36.90 -4.56
N ARG A 69 12.30 37.89 -3.68
CA ARG A 69 11.40 38.22 -2.57
C ARG A 69 9.96 38.30 -3.08
N SER A 70 9.19 37.24 -2.86
CA SER A 70 7.78 37.20 -3.24
C SER A 70 7.01 37.95 -2.16
N TRP A 71 6.44 39.09 -2.53
CA TRP A 71 5.43 39.79 -1.74
C TRP A 71 4.15 38.94 -1.75
N SER A 72 3.41 38.90 -0.64
CA SER A 72 2.19 38.10 -0.49
C SER A 72 1.18 38.52 -1.56
N GLY A 73 0.79 37.60 -2.45
CA GLY A 73 -0.26 37.81 -3.43
C GLY A 73 -1.65 37.48 -2.86
N PRO A 74 -2.75 37.75 -3.60
CA PRO A 74 -4.12 37.46 -3.17
C PRO A 74 -4.48 35.96 -3.17
N GLY A 75 -3.50 35.06 -3.15
CA GLY A 75 -3.69 33.62 -3.09
C GLY A 75 -3.04 33.04 -1.82
N PRO A 76 -3.40 31.80 -1.44
CA PRO A 76 -2.88 31.17 -0.22
C PRO A 76 -1.36 31.18 -0.19
N ASP A 77 -0.76 31.86 0.78
CA ASP A 77 0.68 31.91 1.04
C ASP A 77 1.04 30.95 2.17
N SER A 78 2.26 30.42 2.13
CA SER A 78 2.93 29.77 3.25
C SER A 78 2.97 30.59 4.55
N ARG A 79 2.77 31.91 4.44
CA ARG A 79 2.73 32.87 5.56
C ARG A 79 1.33 33.09 6.13
N ASP A 80 0.29 32.55 5.50
CA ASP A 80 -1.07 32.63 6.01
C ASP A 80 -1.24 31.73 7.25
N PRO A 81 -2.18 32.07 8.16
CA PRO A 81 -2.46 31.24 9.31
C PRO A 81 -2.88 29.83 8.89
N GLN A 82 -2.02 28.86 9.16
CA GLN A 82 -2.31 27.45 8.93
C GLN A 82 -2.81 26.77 10.20
N THR A 83 -3.54 25.67 10.03
CA THR A 83 -3.84 24.80 11.17
C THR A 83 -2.54 24.24 11.74
N LEU A 84 -2.45 24.13 13.07
CA LEU A 84 -1.26 23.61 13.74
C LEU A 84 -0.85 22.23 13.18
N GLY A 85 -1.81 21.37 12.86
CA GLY A 85 -1.56 20.06 12.26
C GLY A 85 -0.90 20.15 10.88
N ALA A 86 -1.37 21.05 10.01
CA ALA A 86 -0.81 21.23 8.68
C ALA A 86 0.62 21.80 8.73
N ALA A 87 0.83 22.85 9.52
CA ALA A 87 2.14 23.48 9.69
C ALA A 87 3.16 22.51 10.30
N THR A 88 2.76 21.74 11.31
CA THR A 88 3.63 20.73 11.95
C THR A 88 3.96 19.59 10.98
N SER A 89 2.99 19.17 10.15
CA SER A 89 3.21 18.13 9.13
C SER A 89 4.13 18.59 8.01
N ASP A 90 4.06 19.86 7.61
CA ASP A 90 4.97 20.45 6.63
C ASP A 90 6.39 20.62 7.18
N LEU A 91 6.51 21.06 8.44
CA LEU A 91 7.79 21.11 9.15
C LEU A 91 8.41 19.71 9.32
N ALA A 92 7.60 18.70 9.64
CA ALA A 92 8.07 17.33 9.75
C ALA A 92 8.57 16.78 8.41
N ARG A 93 7.89 17.12 7.29
CA ARG A 93 8.32 16.73 5.94
C ARG A 93 9.59 17.46 5.51
N SER A 94 9.66 18.78 5.67
CA SER A 94 10.82 19.59 5.27
C SER A 94 12.10 19.26 6.04
N ARG A 95 11.99 18.74 7.28
CA ARG A 95 13.13 18.31 8.10
C ARG A 95 13.40 16.80 8.08
N GLY A 96 12.66 16.02 7.30
CA GLY A 96 12.79 14.55 7.27
C GLY A 96 12.41 13.87 8.59
N TRP A 97 11.64 14.55 9.44
CA TRP A 97 11.16 14.01 10.72
C TRP A 97 9.88 13.19 10.56
N SER A 98 9.29 13.13 9.36
CA SER A 98 8.12 12.31 9.06
C SER A 98 8.28 10.88 9.57
N GLY A 99 9.44 10.25 9.39
CA GLY A 99 9.74 8.91 9.91
C GLY A 99 9.77 8.82 11.44
N ARG A 100 10.32 9.84 12.13
CA ARG A 100 10.39 9.86 13.61
C ARG A 100 9.04 10.18 14.27
N VAL A 101 8.23 11.02 13.63
CA VAL A 101 6.86 11.33 14.10
C VAL A 101 5.95 10.12 13.90
N ALA A 102 6.10 9.44 12.77
CA ALA A 102 5.45 8.16 12.50
C ALA A 102 5.83 7.09 13.53
N GLU A 103 7.12 6.92 13.80
CA GLU A 103 7.63 5.99 14.82
C GLU A 103 6.99 6.27 16.18
N GLY A 104 7.01 7.52 16.64
CA GLY A 104 6.38 7.92 17.90
C GLY A 104 4.87 7.66 17.93
N SER A 105 4.19 7.78 16.79
CA SER A 105 2.76 7.51 16.67
C SER A 105 2.43 6.01 16.74
N VAL A 106 3.22 5.16 16.09
CA VAL A 106 3.08 3.69 16.15
C VAL A 106 3.35 3.20 17.56
N LEU A 107 4.48 3.61 18.15
CA LEU A 107 4.88 3.18 19.49
C LEU A 107 3.89 3.66 20.55
N GLY A 108 3.44 4.91 20.46
CA GLY A 108 2.50 5.49 21.43
C GLY A 108 1.06 4.98 21.31
N ARG A 109 0.67 4.38 20.18
CA ARG A 109 -0.70 3.88 19.94
C ARG A 109 -0.74 2.39 19.63
N TRP A 110 0.34 1.65 19.89
CA TRP A 110 0.47 0.23 19.51
C TRP A 110 -0.75 -0.60 19.91
N THR A 111 -1.14 -0.55 21.18
CA THR A 111 -2.31 -1.29 21.71
C THR A 111 -3.59 -0.96 20.97
N THR A 112 -3.83 0.31 20.63
CA THR A 112 -5.02 0.73 19.87
C THR A 112 -4.98 0.24 18.42
N VAL A 113 -3.79 0.18 17.81
CA VAL A 113 -3.61 -0.21 16.40
C VAL A 113 -3.75 -1.72 16.22
N VAL A 114 -3.12 -2.51 17.10
CA VAL A 114 -3.04 -3.97 16.95
C VAL A 114 -4.07 -4.73 17.77
N GLY A 115 -4.59 -4.11 18.84
CA GLY A 115 -5.47 -4.73 19.82
C GLY A 115 -4.72 -5.29 21.03
N GLU A 116 -5.45 -5.49 22.12
CA GLU A 116 -4.92 -5.91 23.43
C GLU A 116 -4.13 -7.22 23.35
N GLN A 117 -4.72 -8.25 22.72
CA GLN A 117 -4.12 -9.57 22.63
C GLN A 117 -2.74 -9.57 21.95
N ILE A 118 -2.53 -8.74 20.92
CA ILE A 118 -1.23 -8.66 20.24
C ILE A 118 -0.27 -7.79 21.06
N ALA A 119 -0.77 -6.72 21.68
CA ALA A 119 0.05 -5.82 22.48
C ALA A 119 0.61 -6.48 23.75
N GLU A 120 -0.12 -7.43 24.34
CA GLU A 120 0.31 -8.18 25.51
C GLU A 120 1.53 -9.08 25.22
N HIS A 121 1.56 -9.69 24.03
CA HIS A 121 2.56 -10.70 23.67
C HIS A 121 3.63 -10.21 22.68
N ALA A 122 3.48 -8.97 22.17
CA ALA A 122 4.36 -8.41 21.15
C ALA A 122 4.61 -6.91 21.36
N VAL A 123 5.89 -6.54 21.47
CA VAL A 123 6.31 -5.17 21.75
C VAL A 123 7.06 -4.60 20.53
N PRO A 124 6.64 -3.43 20.00
CA PRO A 124 7.35 -2.78 18.92
C PRO A 124 8.65 -2.17 19.48
N THR A 125 9.78 -2.50 18.84
CA THR A 125 11.12 -2.11 19.29
C THR A 125 11.60 -0.84 18.59
N GLY A 126 11.09 -0.56 17.39
CA GLY A 126 11.38 0.64 16.63
C GLY A 126 10.97 0.52 15.17
N LEU A 127 10.91 1.66 14.49
CA LEU A 127 10.58 1.78 13.08
C LEU A 127 11.75 2.42 12.34
N ARG A 128 12.37 1.69 11.41
CA ARG A 128 13.49 2.20 10.60
C ARG A 128 13.24 1.93 9.14
N ASP A 129 13.35 2.96 8.31
CA ASP A 129 13.21 2.87 6.85
C ASP A 129 11.92 2.14 6.40
N GLY A 130 10.81 2.37 7.12
CA GLY A 130 9.53 1.71 6.87
C GLY A 130 9.46 0.25 7.36
N VAL A 131 10.48 -0.25 8.04
CA VAL A 131 10.51 -1.59 8.65
C VAL A 131 10.20 -1.48 10.15
N LEU A 132 9.01 -1.93 10.55
CA LEU A 132 8.65 -2.01 11.96
C LEU A 132 9.24 -3.29 12.55
N THR A 133 10.08 -3.17 13.56
CA THR A 133 10.61 -4.32 14.30
C THR A 133 9.74 -4.60 15.51
N VAL A 134 9.28 -5.83 15.66
CA VAL A 134 8.44 -6.29 16.77
C VAL A 134 9.11 -7.47 17.45
N SER A 135 9.25 -7.40 18.76
CA SER A 135 9.74 -8.48 19.61
C SER A 135 8.55 -9.24 20.19
N ALA A 136 8.47 -10.55 19.91
CA ALA A 136 7.48 -11.44 20.51
C ALA A 136 8.02 -12.06 21.81
N GLU A 137 7.13 -12.32 22.77
CA GLU A 137 7.50 -12.98 24.03
C GLU A 137 7.94 -14.45 23.86
N SER A 138 7.37 -15.14 22.87
CA SER A 138 7.51 -16.59 22.70
C SER A 138 7.69 -16.95 21.23
N THR A 139 8.33 -18.10 20.98
CA THR A 139 8.52 -18.63 19.62
C THR A 139 7.18 -18.97 18.95
N ALA A 140 6.20 -19.43 19.73
CA ALA A 140 4.84 -19.69 19.25
C ALA A 140 4.15 -18.39 18.79
N TRP A 141 4.19 -17.35 19.61
CA TRP A 141 3.67 -16.03 19.25
C TRP A 141 4.38 -15.41 18.05
N ALA A 142 5.70 -15.53 17.97
CA ALA A 142 6.46 -15.07 16.80
C ALA A 142 5.99 -15.75 15.51
N THR A 143 5.64 -17.03 15.58
CA THR A 143 5.13 -17.80 14.44
C THR A 143 3.72 -17.36 14.07
N GLN A 144 2.84 -17.19 15.05
CA GLN A 144 1.49 -16.67 14.83
C GLN A 144 1.52 -15.29 14.17
N LEU A 145 2.35 -14.38 14.66
CA LEU A 145 2.51 -13.03 14.08
C LEU A 145 3.02 -13.08 12.64
N ARG A 146 3.87 -14.04 12.28
CA ARG A 146 4.34 -14.23 10.91
C ARG A 146 3.21 -14.69 9.99
N MET A 147 2.33 -15.56 10.48
CA MET A 147 1.16 -16.02 9.73
C MET A 147 0.17 -14.87 9.46
N VAL A 148 -0.05 -13.99 10.44
CA VAL A 148 -0.98 -12.85 10.33
C VAL A 148 -0.32 -11.53 9.92
N GLN A 149 0.93 -11.58 9.46
CA GLN A 149 1.76 -10.41 9.19
C GLN A 149 1.12 -9.42 8.21
N SER A 150 0.51 -9.92 7.14
CA SER A 150 -0.14 -9.10 6.11
C SER A 150 -1.34 -8.33 6.66
N GLN A 151 -2.17 -8.98 7.48
CA GLN A 151 -3.32 -8.37 8.15
C GLN A 151 -2.87 -7.31 9.16
N LEU A 152 -1.80 -7.60 9.90
CA LEU A 152 -1.23 -6.68 10.88
C LEU A 152 -0.67 -5.43 10.20
N LEU A 153 0.05 -5.58 9.09
CA LEU A 153 0.56 -4.48 8.29
C LEU A 153 -0.58 -3.60 7.77
N ALA A 154 -1.65 -4.19 7.25
CA ALA A 154 -2.82 -3.45 6.77
C ALA A 154 -3.49 -2.64 7.89
N LYS A 155 -3.65 -3.21 9.10
CA LYS A 155 -4.17 -2.48 10.26
C LYS A 155 -3.28 -1.30 10.65
N ILE A 156 -1.96 -1.50 10.65
CA ILE A 156 -1.00 -0.43 10.98
C ILE A 156 -1.03 0.69 9.93
N ALA A 157 -1.07 0.33 8.64
CA ALA A 157 -1.18 1.30 7.55
C ALA A 157 -2.47 2.13 7.66
N ALA A 158 -3.60 1.50 7.98
CA ALA A 158 -4.87 2.20 8.16
C ALA A 158 -4.84 3.21 9.33
N ALA A 159 -4.09 2.92 10.39
CA ALA A 159 -4.07 3.77 11.58
C ALA A 159 -3.03 4.91 11.53
N VAL A 160 -1.90 4.70 10.86
CA VAL A 160 -0.76 5.64 10.86
C VAL A 160 -0.57 6.33 9.50
N GLY A 161 -1.16 5.79 8.44
CA GLY A 161 -1.10 6.31 7.08
C GLY A 161 -0.31 5.42 6.13
N ASP A 162 -0.76 5.37 4.87
CA ASP A 162 -0.12 4.60 3.81
C ASP A 162 1.34 5.02 3.59
N GLY A 163 2.24 4.03 3.53
CA GLY A 163 3.67 4.23 3.24
C GLY A 163 4.56 4.50 4.45
N VAL A 164 4.00 4.60 5.67
CA VAL A 164 4.79 4.74 6.90
C VAL A 164 5.45 3.43 7.33
N VAL A 165 4.72 2.32 7.23
CA VAL A 165 5.20 0.97 7.50
C VAL A 165 5.06 0.14 6.23
N THR A 166 6.17 -0.19 5.60
CA THR A 166 6.25 -0.98 4.36
C THR A 166 6.47 -2.45 4.64
N SER A 167 7.13 -2.79 5.76
CA SER A 167 7.34 -4.18 6.15
C SER A 167 7.41 -4.35 7.66
N LEU A 168 7.20 -5.60 8.09
CA LEU A 168 7.26 -6.00 9.49
C LEU A 168 8.39 -7.01 9.69
N LYS A 169 9.24 -6.78 10.68
CA LYS A 169 10.30 -7.69 11.09
C LYS A 169 9.96 -8.24 12.47
N ILE A 170 9.66 -9.54 12.51
CA ILE A 170 9.27 -10.22 13.74
C ILE A 170 10.48 -10.96 14.33
N VAL A 171 10.91 -10.52 15.50
CA VAL A 171 12.00 -11.13 16.26
C VAL A 171 11.37 -11.95 17.38
N GLY A 172 11.63 -13.26 17.39
CA GLY A 172 11.26 -14.12 18.50
C GLY A 172 12.25 -14.00 19.65
N PRO A 173 11.96 -14.60 20.82
CA PRO A 173 12.92 -14.67 21.91
C PRO A 173 14.21 -15.35 21.43
N VAL A 174 15.35 -14.81 21.84
CA VAL A 174 16.65 -15.37 21.45
C VAL A 174 16.79 -16.75 22.08
N ALA A 175 16.88 -17.79 21.26
CA ALA A 175 17.10 -19.15 21.74
C ALA A 175 18.41 -19.21 22.55
N PRO A 176 18.44 -19.93 23.68
CA PRO A 176 19.67 -20.10 24.45
C PRO A 176 20.75 -20.70 23.54
N SER A 177 21.91 -20.05 23.47
CA SER A 177 23.05 -20.67 22.80
C SER A 177 23.82 -21.50 23.84
N TRP A 178 23.85 -22.82 23.67
CA TRP A 178 24.67 -23.72 24.50
C TRP A 178 26.17 -23.69 24.12
N ARG A 179 26.55 -22.84 23.16
CA ARG A 179 27.93 -22.59 22.76
C ARG A 179 28.57 -21.63 23.75
N LYS A 180 29.43 -22.16 24.63
CA LYS A 180 30.21 -21.34 25.58
C LYS A 180 31.71 -21.48 25.31
N GLY A 181 32.40 -20.35 25.15
CA GLY A 181 33.87 -20.28 25.09
C GLY A 181 34.52 -20.70 23.77
N ARG A 182 35.84 -20.48 23.68
CA ARG A 182 36.67 -20.76 22.48
C ARG A 182 36.98 -22.25 22.27
N TYR A 183 36.84 -23.08 23.29
CA TYR A 183 37.02 -24.53 23.22
C TYR A 183 35.65 -25.22 23.31
N HIS A 184 34.89 -25.16 22.22
CA HIS A 184 33.62 -25.88 22.11
C HIS A 184 33.84 -27.21 21.39
N ILE A 185 33.53 -28.31 22.05
CA ILE A 185 33.54 -29.65 21.45
C ILE A 185 32.18 -29.88 20.80
N SER A 186 32.15 -30.34 19.55
CA SER A 186 30.92 -30.75 18.85
C SER A 186 30.37 -32.05 19.47
N GLY A 187 29.69 -31.93 20.61
CA GLY A 187 28.92 -33.03 21.20
C GLY A 187 27.56 -33.22 20.52
N ARG A 188 26.84 -34.28 20.88
CA ARG A 188 25.43 -34.44 20.47
C ARG A 188 24.63 -33.24 21.02
N GLY A 189 23.91 -32.56 20.14
CA GLY A 189 23.11 -31.38 20.47
C GLY A 189 22.04 -31.64 21.54
N PRO A 190 21.27 -30.59 21.92
CA PRO A 190 20.23 -30.70 22.94
C PRO A 190 19.28 -31.85 22.60
N ARG A 191 19.17 -32.84 23.49
CA ARG A 191 18.27 -33.98 23.31
C ARG A 191 16.94 -33.58 23.92
N ASP A 192 15.94 -33.39 23.06
CA ASP A 192 14.50 -33.33 23.37
C ASP A 192 14.17 -33.14 24.86
N THR A 193 14.13 -31.89 25.32
CA THR A 193 13.67 -31.57 26.70
C THR A 193 12.67 -30.41 26.73
N TYR A 194 11.81 -30.31 25.73
CA TYR A 194 10.63 -29.46 25.81
C TYR A 194 9.41 -30.29 25.41
N GLY A 195 8.93 -31.06 26.39
CA GLY A 195 7.52 -31.44 26.48
C GLY A 195 6.76 -30.40 27.28
#